data_AF-A0A1E5AEE1-F1
#
_entry.id   AF-A0A1E5AEE1-F1
#
_cell.length_a   1.000
_cell.length_b   1.000
_cell.length_c   1.000
_cell.angle_alpha   90.00
_cell.angle_beta   90.00
_cell.angle_gamma   90.00
#
_symmetry.space_group_name_H-M   'P 1'
#
loop_
_entity.id
_entity.type
_entity.pdbx_description
1 polymer ?
#
loop_
_entity_poly.entity_id
_entity_poly.type
_entity_poly.pdbx_seq_one_letter_code
_entity_poly.pdbx_strand_id
1 'polypeptide(L)'
;MAQYVGFFAAILGTVCWLPQAWKAWASRDTAGLSLPANLMFLATVSLWFIYGLMIGDWPIILANFCAIMIVTSIVAAKLKFG
;
A
#
# COMPACT_ATOMS: atom_id res chain seq x y z
N MET A 1 4.17 -24.60 3.96
CA MET A 1 4.55 -23.63 5.01
C MET A 1 4.74 -22.22 4.44
N ALA A 2 5.62 -22.02 3.45
CA ALA A 2 5.91 -20.70 2.87
C ALA A 2 4.66 -19.95 2.37
N GLN A 3 3.72 -20.63 1.70
CA GLN A 3 2.49 -19.99 1.20
C GLN A 3 1.61 -19.43 2.32
N TYR A 4 1.46 -20.12 3.45
CA TYR A 4 0.69 -19.62 4.60
C TYR A 4 1.33 -18.38 5.23
N VAL A 5 2.66 -18.38 5.35
CA VAL A 5 3.42 -17.22 5.82
C VAL A 5 3.27 -16.06 4.83
N GLY A 6 3.36 -16.32 3.53
CA GLY A 6 3.16 -15.33 2.47
C GLY A 6 1.78 -14.69 2.50
N PHE A 7 0.71 -15.50 2.63
CA PHE A 7 -0.66 -14.97 2.77
C PHE A 7 -0.85 -14.18 4.05
N PHE A 8 -0.29 -14.64 5.18
CA PHE A 8 -0.39 -13.91 6.43
C PHE A 8 0.36 -12.57 6.37
N ALA A 9 1.55 -12.56 5.78
CA ALA A 9 2.31 -11.35 5.51
C ALA A 9 1.55 -10.39 4.57
N ALA A 10 0.90 -10.92 3.53
CA ALA A 10 0.05 -10.13 2.62
C ALA A 10 -1.12 -9.46 3.35
N ILE A 11 -1.81 -10.20 4.23
CA ILE A 11 -2.92 -9.66 5.03
C ILE A 11 -2.42 -8.58 5.97
N LEU A 12 -1.39 -8.86 6.77
CA LEU A 12 -0.86 -7.88 7.73
C LEU A 12 -0.32 -6.63 7.01
N GLY A 13 0.42 -6.83 5.93
CA GLY A 13 0.97 -5.77 5.09
C GLY A 13 -0.09 -4.93 4.41
N THR A 14 -1.29 -5.47 4.15
CA THR A 14 -2.43 -4.71 3.61
C THR A 14 -3.18 -3.97 4.72
N VAL A 15 -3.52 -4.68 5.80
CA VAL A 15 -4.37 -4.16 6.87
C VAL A 15 -3.67 -3.05 7.65
N CYS A 16 -2.34 -3.05 7.76
CA CYS A 16 -1.63 -2.00 8.49
C CYS A 16 -1.81 -0.59 7.89
N TRP A 17 -2.08 -0.49 6.58
CA TRP A 17 -2.29 0.81 5.90
C TRP A 17 -3.74 1.28 5.89
N LEU A 18 -4.71 0.39 6.11
CA LEU A 18 -6.14 0.73 6.11
C LEU A 18 -6.50 1.80 7.15
N PRO A 19 -6.07 1.72 8.42
CA PRO A 19 -6.34 2.76 9.42
C PRO A 19 -5.76 4.11 9.01
N GLN A 20 -4.58 4.13 8.39
CA GLN A 20 -3.93 5.36 7.96
C GLN A 20 -4.68 6.02 6.80
N ALA A 21 -5.11 5.24 5.82
CA ALA A 21 -5.97 5.71 4.73
C ALA A 21 -7.30 6.26 5.26
N TRP A 22 -7.98 5.49 6.12
CA TRP A 22 -9.24 5.93 6.71
C TRP A 22 -9.10 7.24 7.49
N LYS A 23 -8.07 7.34 8.35
CA LYS A 23 -7.79 8.56 9.10
C LYS A 23 -7.57 9.76 8.18
N ALA A 24 -6.76 9.62 7.14
CA ALA A 24 -6.47 10.71 6.19
C ALA A 24 -7.74 11.26 5.50
N TRP A 25 -8.68 10.38 5.14
CA TRP A 25 -9.95 10.78 4.51
C TRP A 25 -10.99 11.29 5.51
N ALA A 26 -11.04 10.73 6.71
CA ALA A 26 -12.01 11.08 7.74
C ALA A 26 -11.67 12.40 8.44
N SER A 27 -10.42 12.58 8.90
CA SER A 27 -10.00 13.80 9.59
C SER A 27 -9.69 14.94 8.62
N ARG A 28 -9.37 14.62 7.36
CA ARG A 28 -8.82 15.56 6.36
C ARG A 28 -7.54 16.27 6.81
N ASP A 29 -6.94 15.82 7.92
CA ASP A 29 -5.67 16.32 8.41
C ASP A 29 -4.56 15.43 7.86
N THR A 30 -3.80 16.00 6.92
CA THR A 30 -2.67 15.34 6.25
C THR A 30 -1.33 16.02 6.56
N ALA A 31 -1.27 16.90 7.57
CA ALA A 31 -0.05 17.65 7.90
C ALA A 31 1.13 16.73 8.26
N GLY A 32 0.85 15.61 8.94
CA GLY A 32 1.86 14.60 9.29
C GLY A 32 2.27 13.65 8.16
N LEU A 33 1.64 13.74 6.97
CA LEU A 33 1.93 12.85 5.84
C LEU A 33 2.97 13.48 4.89
N SER A 34 4.12 12.81 4.75
CA SER A 34 5.13 13.17 3.75
C SER A 34 4.73 12.69 2.36
N LEU A 35 4.41 13.61 1.45
CA LEU A 35 4.06 13.27 0.06
C LEU A 35 5.21 12.53 -0.67
N PRO A 36 6.49 12.98 -0.61
CA PRO A 36 7.59 12.25 -1.25
C PRO A 36 7.72 10.82 -0.74
N ALA A 37 7.59 10.59 0.57
CA ALA A 37 7.69 9.26 1.14
C ALA A 37 6.57 8.33 0.64
N ASN A 38 5.32 8.82 0.60
CA ASN A 38 4.19 8.04 0.11
C ASN A 38 4.30 7.74 -1.40
N LEU A 39 4.84 8.68 -2.20
CA LEU A 39 5.11 8.45 -3.63
C LEU A 39 6.23 7.42 -3.85
N MET A 40 7.32 7.50 -3.08
CA MET A 40 8.40 6.50 -3.13
C MET A 40 7.90 5.11 -2.71
N PHE A 41 7.03 5.05 -1.71
CA PHE A 41 6.42 3.80 -1.28
C PHE A 41 5.49 3.24 -2.36
N LEU A 42 4.65 4.08 -2.99
CA LEU A 42 3.80 3.70 -4.11
C LEU A 42 4.62 3.14 -5.28
N ALA A 43 5.75 3.77 -5.63
CA ALA A 43 6.66 3.27 -6.65
C ALA A 43 7.25 1.90 -6.25
N THR A 44 7.67 1.74 -4.99
CA THR A 44 8.21 0.48 -4.46
C THR A 44 7.21 -0.66 -4.60
N VAL A 45 5.96 -0.49 -4.14
CA VAL A 45 4.95 -1.55 -4.23
C VAL A 45 4.52 -1.83 -5.68
N SER A 46 4.56 -0.81 -6.55
CA SER A 46 4.30 -0.99 -7.99
C SER A 46 5.37 -1.84 -8.65
N LEU A 47 6.65 -1.62 -8.32
CA LEU A 47 7.76 -2.44 -8.81
C LEU A 47 7.69 -3.87 -8.28
N TRP A 48 7.34 -4.06 -7.00
CA TRP A 48 7.14 -5.40 -6.43
C TRP A 48 5.97 -6.14 -7.07
N PHE A 49 4.88 -5.45 -7.40
CA PHE A 49 3.77 -6.03 -8.15
C PHE A 49 4.21 -6.52 -9.54
N ILE A 50 4.92 -5.67 -10.29
CA ILE A 50 5.49 -6.04 -11.60
C ILE A 50 6.44 -7.23 -11.46
N TYR A 51 7.32 -7.20 -10.47
CA TYR A 51 8.23 -8.31 -10.17
C TYR A 51 7.49 -9.61 -9.87
N GLY A 52 6.45 -9.55 -9.02
CA GLY A 52 5.59 -10.70 -8.71
C GLY A 52 4.95 -11.31 -9.95
N LEU A 53 4.46 -10.46 -10.88
CA LEU A 53 3.94 -10.91 -12.18
C LEU A 53 5.02 -11.62 -13.02
N MET A 54 6.25 -11.09 -13.03
CA MET A 54 7.37 -11.69 -13.78
C MET A 54 7.77 -13.08 -13.27
N ILE A 55 7.65 -13.32 -11.96
CA ILE A 55 8.01 -14.61 -11.34
C ILE A 55 6.81 -15.53 -11.07
N GLY A 56 5.59 -15.07 -11.36
CA GLY A 56 4.35 -15.84 -11.12
C GLY A 56 4.01 -16.07 -9.64
N ASP A 57 4.47 -15.20 -8.73
CA ASP A 57 4.25 -15.34 -7.28
C ASP A 57 2.95 -14.65 -6.85
N TRP A 58 1.87 -15.44 -6.74
CA TRP A 58 0.54 -14.97 -6.35
C TRP A 58 0.49 -14.23 -5.00
N PRO A 59 1.11 -14.71 -3.90
CA PRO A 59 1.21 -13.95 -2.66
C PRO A 59 1.79 -12.54 -2.84
N ILE A 60 2.90 -12.39 -3.58
CA ILE A 60 3.53 -11.09 -3.85
C ILE A 60 2.61 -10.20 -4.69
N ILE A 61 2.00 -10.77 -5.73
CA ILE A 61 1.07 -10.05 -6.63
C ILE A 61 -0.11 -9.48 -5.83
N LEU A 62 -0.80 -10.32 -5.05
CA LEU A 62 -1.99 -9.93 -4.30
C LEU A 62 -1.65 -8.89 -3.22
N ALA A 63 -0.57 -9.10 -2.46
CA ALA A 63 -0.14 -8.18 -1.42
C ALA A 63 0.13 -6.77 -1.96
N ASN A 64 0.93 -6.68 -3.03
CA ASN A 64 1.34 -5.40 -3.58
C ASN A 64 0.20 -4.71 -4.35
N PHE A 65 -0.68 -5.46 -5.01
CA PHE A 65 -1.88 -4.90 -5.61
C PHE A 65 -2.77 -4.20 -4.58
N CYS A 66 -3.05 -4.86 -3.45
CA CYS A 66 -3.81 -4.25 -2.37
C CYS A 66 -3.09 -3.03 -1.77
N ALA A 67 -1.78 -3.09 -1.59
CA ALA A 67 -0.98 -1.96 -1.11
C ALA A 67 -1.06 -0.75 -2.08
N ILE A 68 -0.96 -0.97 -3.40
CA ILE A 68 -1.10 0.09 -4.41
C ILE A 68 -2.43 0.82 -4.26
N MET A 69 -3.54 0.08 -4.12
CA MET A 69 -4.87 0.69 -3.96
C MET A 69 -4.96 1.56 -2.70
N ILE A 70 -4.47 1.08 -1.57
CA ILE A 70 -4.54 1.81 -0.29
C ILE A 70 -3.60 3.02 -0.31
N VAL A 71 -2.35 2.85 -0.74
CA VAL A 71 -1.35 3.95 -0.77
C VAL A 71 -1.76 5.02 -1.76
N THR A 72 -2.34 4.65 -2.91
CA THR A 72 -2.92 5.61 -3.85
C THR A 72 -4.03 6.44 -3.19
N SER A 73 -4.88 5.82 -2.36
CA SER A 73 -5.89 6.55 -1.60
C SER A 73 -5.27 7.55 -0.59
N ILE A 74 -4.15 7.21 0.05
CA ILE A 74 -3.42 8.10 0.97
C ILE A 74 -2.82 9.27 0.22
N VAL A 75 -2.16 9.01 -0.91
CA VAL A 75 -1.60 10.05 -1.79
C VAL A 75 -2.70 10.97 -2.29
N ALA A 76 -3.84 10.43 -2.73
CA ALA A 76 -4.98 11.21 -3.17
C ALA A 76 -5.56 12.09 -2.06
N ALA A 77 -5.67 11.59 -0.82
CA ALA A 77 -6.05 12.41 0.33
C ALA A 77 -5.04 13.54 0.57
N LYS A 78 -3.74 13.25 0.53
CA LYS A 78 -2.68 14.26 0.71
C LYS A 78 -2.69 15.33 -0.38
N LEU A 79 -2.96 14.97 -1.63
CA LEU A 79 -3.05 15.94 -2.73
C LEU A 79 -4.32 16.79 -2.66
N LYS A 80 -5.40 16.28 -2.05
CA LYS A 80 -6.69 16.97 -1.95
C LYS A 80 -6.80 17.89 -0.73
N PHE A 81 -6.23 17.48 0.41
CA PHE A 81 -6.35 18.18 1.69
C PHE A 81 -5.04 18.77 2.21
N GLY A 82 -3.93 18.53 1.49
CA GLY A 82 -2.60 19.03 1.85
C GLY A 82 -2.31 20.42 1.30
#